data_AF-A0A699ZSL6-F1
#
_entry.id   AF-A0A699ZSL6-F1
#
_cell.length_a   1.000
_cell.length_b   1.000
_cell.length_c   1.000
_cell.angle_alpha   90.00
_cell.angle_beta   90.00
_cell.angle_gamma   90.00
#
_symmetry.space_group_name_H-M   'P 1'
#
loop_
_entity.id
_entity.type
_entity.pdbx_description
1 polymer ?
#
loop_
_entity_poly.entity_id
_entity_poly.type
_entity_poly.pdbx_seq_one_letter_code
_entity_poly.pdbx_strand_id
1 'polypeptide(L)'
;MSSQQFGYISKSQLDTIRAKVATDQQDNQAEERRRLKQLSDERAAQWPNTLQAARARKERARVERLAAEEAERIEADQAEAEMRAEQRRIQIERANKILFDTTDKVKALHGKMLLCDAIKENESLIGFKKQIAVLNKAQEAAFVEQQRQALEIAEAAELARYEAMKQKALEQKAVQTQQLEDMKTRILAERAENKREGELLRQRAQQEAEELAAKQAARLASGRRLNAETMAANEALKTFKQHEKSREVQQEAAIEAYSRKKAELQAEREAKEAQRRAAKEAERKAVADTMAKAFTDASIKEEVRLKRDIEAAEHKAAREEAARRQRIKDQQAAIDRSNQLQLQIKAEAKASERADEQAFAASWSHRVKELKAEEEAERRAALEAAKKLQGYQLHQTALREKRKGAQKHEELQDAAQIQAALQEQDQIFHEYADEVMKEYKAQGKTIVPIQLHLTKKDTLKVLI
;
A
#
# COMPACT_ATOMS: atom_id res chain seq x y z
N MET A 1 -106.68 70.91 86.38
CA MET A 1 -106.79 69.67 85.56
C MET A 1 -106.25 69.96 84.16
N SER A 2 -105.75 68.94 83.46
CA SER A 2 -105.34 68.89 82.04
C SER A 2 -104.56 70.10 81.48
N SER A 3 -103.22 70.07 81.42
CA SER A 3 -102.42 69.36 80.41
C SER A 3 -102.62 69.86 78.97
N GLN A 4 -101.85 70.88 78.57
CA GLN A 4 -101.64 71.19 77.15
C GLN A 4 -100.49 70.33 76.61
N GLN A 5 -100.79 69.56 75.57
CA GLN A 5 -99.84 68.62 74.95
C GLN A 5 -98.96 69.36 73.92
N PHE A 6 -97.65 69.18 74.03
CA PHE A 6 -96.71 69.66 73.01
C PHE A 6 -96.82 68.80 71.74
N GLY A 7 -97.05 69.45 70.60
CA GLY A 7 -97.08 68.80 69.28
C GLY A 7 -95.67 68.46 68.78
N TYR A 8 -95.14 67.30 69.16
CA TYR A 8 -93.87 66.80 68.63
C TYR A 8 -94.06 66.27 67.20
N ILE A 9 -93.40 66.88 66.22
CA ILE A 9 -93.22 66.28 64.89
C ILE A 9 -92.36 65.02 65.07
N SER A 10 -92.89 63.87 64.69
CA SER A 10 -92.19 62.59 64.81
C SER A 10 -90.94 62.58 63.94
N LYS A 11 -89.85 62.00 64.47
CA LYS A 11 -88.60 61.76 63.73
C LYS A 11 -88.85 61.09 62.37
N SER A 12 -89.82 60.16 62.31
CA SER A 12 -90.23 59.47 61.08
C SER A 12 -90.76 60.40 59.97
N GLN A 13 -91.44 61.50 60.31
CA GLN A 13 -91.91 62.47 59.31
C GLN A 13 -90.75 63.30 58.74
N LEU A 14 -89.77 63.65 59.57
CA LEU A 14 -88.57 64.39 59.15
C LEU A 14 -87.67 63.52 58.26
N ASP A 15 -87.51 62.24 58.60
CA ASP A 15 -86.77 61.26 57.79
C ASP A 15 -87.46 61.00 56.43
N THR A 16 -88.81 60.98 56.40
CA THR A 16 -89.57 60.84 55.14
C THR A 16 -89.38 62.04 54.19
N ILE A 17 -89.27 63.25 54.73
CA ILE A 17 -89.02 64.46 53.91
C ILE A 17 -87.58 64.45 53.37
N ARG A 18 -86.59 64.06 54.18
CA ARG A 18 -85.19 63.93 53.73
C ARG A 18 -85.02 62.88 52.63
N ALA A 19 -85.68 61.73 52.76
CA ALA A 19 -85.63 60.66 51.78
C ALA A 19 -86.11 61.09 50.37
N LYS A 20 -87.10 62.00 50.29
CA LYS A 20 -87.66 62.46 49.00
C LYS A 20 -86.86 63.55 48.28
N VAL A 21 -85.84 64.14 48.90
CA VAL A 21 -85.09 65.28 48.32
C VAL A 21 -83.63 64.92 48.02
N ALA A 22 -83.08 63.87 48.63
CA ALA A 22 -81.65 63.56 48.55
C ALA A 22 -81.23 62.63 47.38
N THR A 23 -82.14 61.81 46.84
CA THR A 23 -81.77 60.67 45.98
C THR A 23 -81.39 61.05 44.54
N ASP A 24 -82.13 61.95 43.90
CA ASP A 24 -82.16 61.99 42.43
C ASP A 24 -81.07 62.88 41.78
N GLN A 25 -80.36 63.71 42.57
CA GLN A 25 -79.36 64.65 42.03
C GLN A 25 -77.89 64.22 42.22
N GLN A 26 -77.57 63.34 43.17
CA GLN A 26 -76.17 62.97 43.44
C GLN A 26 -75.65 61.87 42.49
N ASP A 27 -76.48 60.88 42.14
CA ASP A 27 -76.05 59.75 41.32
C ASP A 27 -75.76 60.15 39.87
N ASN A 28 -76.61 60.98 39.25
CA ASN A 28 -76.40 61.51 37.89
C ASN A 28 -75.01 62.19 37.74
N GLN A 29 -74.59 63.00 38.72
CA GLN A 29 -73.27 63.64 38.69
C GLN A 29 -72.11 62.66 38.92
N ALA A 30 -72.32 61.56 39.63
CA ALA A 30 -71.32 60.53 39.82
C ALA A 30 -71.11 59.71 38.53
N GLU A 31 -72.19 59.37 37.83
CA GLU A 31 -72.16 58.68 36.55
C GLU A 31 -71.54 59.53 35.44
N GLU A 32 -71.92 60.80 35.32
CA GLU A 32 -71.36 61.69 34.30
C GLU A 32 -69.86 61.94 34.52
N ARG A 33 -69.40 62.06 35.78
CA ARG A 33 -67.96 62.11 36.10
C ARG A 33 -67.23 60.81 35.73
N ARG A 34 -67.85 59.64 35.90
CA ARG A 34 -67.27 58.36 35.44
C ARG A 34 -67.17 58.29 33.92
N ARG A 35 -68.22 58.71 33.20
CA ARG A 35 -68.26 58.77 31.74
C ARG A 35 -67.24 59.74 31.15
N LEU A 36 -67.13 60.94 31.71
CA LEU A 36 -66.13 61.93 31.30
C LEU A 36 -64.70 61.46 31.62
N LYS A 37 -64.51 60.75 32.73
CA LYS A 37 -63.23 60.11 33.03
C LYS A 37 -62.89 59.02 32.01
N GLN A 38 -63.83 58.14 31.66
CA GLN A 38 -63.62 57.11 30.62
C GLN A 38 -63.22 57.75 29.28
N LEU A 39 -63.97 58.76 28.81
CA LEU A 39 -63.63 59.52 27.59
C LEU A 39 -62.26 60.22 27.67
N SER A 40 -61.83 60.63 28.86
CA SER A 40 -60.49 61.19 29.09
C SER A 40 -59.40 60.12 29.08
N ASP A 41 -59.63 58.97 29.70
CA ASP A 41 -58.70 57.83 29.76
C ASP A 41 -58.52 57.23 28.35
N GLU A 42 -59.60 57.11 27.56
CA GLU A 42 -59.59 56.73 26.13
C GLU A 42 -58.75 57.70 25.28
N ARG A 43 -58.95 59.01 25.46
CA ARG A 43 -58.13 60.03 24.76
C ARG A 43 -56.68 59.98 25.19
N ALA A 44 -56.40 59.83 26.48
CA ALA A 44 -55.05 59.75 27.02
C ALA A 44 -54.30 58.48 26.57
N ALA A 45 -55.01 57.36 26.36
CA ALA A 45 -54.43 56.15 25.79
C ALA A 45 -53.89 56.35 24.36
N GLN A 46 -54.55 57.21 23.57
CA GLN A 46 -54.12 57.54 22.20
C GLN A 46 -52.98 58.58 22.15
N TRP A 47 -52.62 59.22 23.27
CA TRP A 47 -51.56 60.24 23.30
C TRP A 47 -50.16 59.61 23.26
N PRO A 48 -49.36 59.82 22.20
CA PRO A 48 -48.07 59.17 22.06
C PRO A 48 -47.02 59.70 23.05
N ASN A 49 -47.23 60.89 23.62
CA ASN A 49 -46.31 61.59 24.52
C ASN A 49 -46.53 61.31 26.01
N THR A 50 -47.42 60.37 26.39
CA THR A 50 -47.52 59.95 27.80
C THR A 50 -46.28 59.19 28.24
N LEU A 51 -45.97 59.22 29.55
CA LEU A 51 -44.83 58.46 30.11
C LEU A 51 -44.98 56.94 29.88
N GLN A 52 -46.22 56.43 29.88
CA GLN A 52 -46.51 55.03 29.58
C GLN A 52 -46.24 54.71 28.10
N ALA A 53 -46.72 55.54 27.16
CA ALA A 53 -46.43 55.37 25.74
C ALA A 53 -44.93 55.53 25.41
N ALA A 54 -44.20 56.41 26.10
CA ALA A 54 -42.75 56.55 25.97
C ALA A 54 -42.00 55.31 26.47
N ARG A 55 -42.39 54.75 27.63
CA ARG A 55 -41.83 53.48 28.15
C ARG A 55 -42.14 52.31 27.21
N ALA A 56 -43.40 52.18 26.77
CA ALA A 56 -43.81 51.13 25.83
C ALA A 56 -43.03 51.20 24.50
N ARG A 57 -42.80 52.40 23.96
CA ARG A 57 -41.97 52.59 22.76
C ARG A 57 -40.50 52.23 23.01
N LYS A 58 -39.94 52.58 24.18
CA LYS A 58 -38.56 52.21 24.54
C LYS A 58 -38.38 50.70 24.68
N GLU A 59 -39.31 50.00 25.32
CA GLU A 59 -39.24 48.54 25.44
C GLU A 59 -39.51 47.84 24.10
N ARG A 60 -40.43 48.34 23.26
CA ARG A 60 -40.60 47.84 21.88
C ARG A 60 -39.32 47.99 21.06
N ALA A 61 -38.71 49.17 21.03
CA ALA A 61 -37.45 49.40 20.33
C ALA A 61 -36.29 48.54 20.89
N ARG A 62 -36.31 48.21 22.20
CA ARG A 62 -35.35 47.28 22.80
C ARG A 62 -35.60 45.84 22.36
N VAL A 63 -36.85 45.39 22.29
CA VAL A 63 -37.24 44.07 21.80
C VAL A 63 -36.95 43.94 20.30
N GLU A 64 -37.27 44.95 19.50
CA GLU A 64 -36.95 45.03 18.07
C GLU A 64 -35.43 44.96 17.84
N ARG A 65 -34.64 45.67 18.65
CA ARG A 65 -33.17 45.60 18.56
C ARG A 65 -32.63 44.23 18.97
N LEU A 66 -33.13 43.63 20.04
CA LEU A 66 -32.73 42.28 20.46
C LEU A 66 -33.15 41.22 19.42
N ALA A 67 -34.32 41.35 18.81
CA ALA A 67 -34.78 40.47 17.73
C ALA A 67 -33.92 40.62 16.47
N ALA A 68 -33.44 41.83 16.15
CA ALA A 68 -32.47 42.05 15.08
C ALA A 68 -31.10 41.43 15.42
N GLU A 69 -30.57 41.67 16.64
CA GLU A 69 -29.33 41.06 17.13
C GLU A 69 -29.40 39.52 17.15
N GLU A 70 -30.57 38.93 17.43
CA GLU A 70 -30.80 37.48 17.36
C GLU A 70 -30.95 36.97 15.91
N ALA A 71 -31.60 37.73 15.02
CA ALA A 71 -31.72 37.39 13.60
C ALA A 71 -30.35 37.38 12.90
N GLU A 72 -29.51 38.40 13.15
CA GLU A 72 -28.13 38.46 12.64
C GLU A 72 -27.28 37.26 13.10
N ARG A 73 -27.48 36.80 14.36
CA ARG A 73 -26.81 35.59 14.86
C ARG A 73 -27.32 34.32 14.19
N ILE A 74 -28.63 34.19 13.97
CA ILE A 74 -29.21 33.04 13.27
C ILE A 74 -28.71 32.99 11.82
N GLU A 75 -28.60 34.12 11.14
CA GLU A 75 -28.04 34.21 9.78
C GLU A 75 -26.55 33.84 9.75
N ALA A 76 -25.76 34.32 10.73
CA ALA A 76 -24.36 33.93 10.88
C ALA A 76 -24.18 32.43 11.17
N ASP A 77 -24.97 31.87 12.10
CA ASP A 77 -24.96 30.44 12.42
C ASP A 77 -25.37 29.57 11.21
N GLN A 78 -26.33 30.04 10.40
CA GLN A 78 -26.72 29.40 9.14
C GLN A 78 -25.59 29.43 8.11
N ALA A 79 -24.99 30.59 7.86
CA ALA A 79 -23.88 30.73 6.92
C ALA A 79 -22.63 29.92 7.36
N GLU A 80 -22.33 29.87 8.66
CA GLU A 80 -21.27 29.00 9.17
C GLU A 80 -21.63 27.50 9.04
N ALA A 81 -22.89 27.12 9.25
CA ALA A 81 -23.35 25.75 9.08
C ALA A 81 -23.28 25.31 7.60
N GLU A 82 -23.65 26.19 6.67
CA GLU A 82 -23.50 25.98 5.22
C GLU A 82 -22.03 25.83 4.84
N MET A 83 -21.14 26.76 5.25
CA MET A 83 -19.71 26.63 4.97
C MET A 83 -19.10 25.35 5.57
N ARG A 84 -19.50 24.94 6.78
CA ARG A 84 -19.07 23.67 7.39
C ARG A 84 -19.59 22.46 6.60
N ALA A 85 -20.84 22.51 6.12
CA ALA A 85 -21.43 21.46 5.30
C ALA A 85 -20.73 21.33 3.94
N GLU A 86 -20.43 22.46 3.28
CA GLU A 86 -19.65 22.49 2.03
C GLU A 86 -18.22 21.99 2.22
N GLN A 87 -17.50 22.46 3.25
CA GLN A 87 -16.16 21.97 3.56
C GLN A 87 -16.16 20.46 3.83
N ARG A 88 -17.14 19.95 4.59
CA ARG A 88 -17.31 18.52 4.83
C ARG A 88 -17.63 17.76 3.54
N ARG A 89 -18.49 18.31 2.67
CA ARG A 89 -18.82 17.74 1.36
C ARG A 89 -17.57 17.64 0.47
N ILE A 90 -16.79 18.71 0.34
CA ILE A 90 -15.53 18.75 -0.43
C ILE A 90 -14.50 17.75 0.13
N GLN A 91 -14.40 17.62 1.45
CA GLN A 91 -13.52 16.62 2.08
C GLN A 91 -13.95 15.18 1.76
N ILE A 92 -15.27 14.90 1.78
CA ILE A 92 -15.82 13.59 1.41
C ILE A 92 -15.64 13.32 -0.09
N GLU A 93 -15.93 14.28 -0.97
CA GLU A 93 -15.70 14.17 -2.42
C GLU A 93 -14.22 13.88 -2.72
N ARG A 94 -13.29 14.60 -2.06
CA ARG A 94 -11.85 14.37 -2.18
C ARG A 94 -11.44 12.99 -1.67
N ALA A 95 -11.98 12.54 -0.53
CA ALA A 95 -11.69 11.21 0.00
C ALA A 95 -12.22 10.10 -0.92
N ASN A 96 -13.45 10.24 -1.42
CA ASN A 96 -14.06 9.31 -2.38
C ASN A 96 -13.26 9.25 -3.68
N LYS A 97 -12.79 10.38 -4.20
CA LYS A 97 -11.90 10.42 -5.37
C LYS A 97 -10.59 9.69 -5.11
N ILE A 98 -9.93 9.93 -3.97
CA ILE A 98 -8.69 9.22 -3.61
C ILE A 98 -8.96 7.72 -3.50
N LEU A 99 -10.05 7.29 -2.88
CA LEU A 99 -10.41 5.87 -2.78
C LEU A 99 -10.62 5.25 -4.17
N PHE A 100 -11.36 5.93 -5.06
CA PHE A 100 -11.57 5.50 -6.45
C PHE A 100 -10.25 5.40 -7.24
N ASP A 101 -9.42 6.45 -7.19
CA ASP A 101 -8.09 6.51 -7.82
C ASP A 101 -7.15 5.42 -7.26
N THR A 102 -7.30 5.03 -5.98
CA THR A 102 -6.53 3.94 -5.38
C THR A 102 -7.04 2.54 -5.73
N THR A 103 -8.16 2.38 -6.43
CA THR A 103 -8.58 1.04 -6.89
C THR A 103 -7.64 0.50 -7.98
N ASP A 104 -7.36 -0.81 -7.96
CA ASP A 104 -6.39 -1.40 -8.88
C ASP A 104 -6.84 -1.35 -10.35
N LYS A 105 -8.16 -1.23 -10.62
CA LYS A 105 -8.69 -0.99 -11.96
C LYS A 105 -8.32 0.40 -12.47
N VAL A 106 -8.50 1.43 -11.64
CA VAL A 106 -8.19 2.83 -11.98
C VAL A 106 -6.68 3.06 -12.05
N LYS A 107 -5.88 2.55 -11.10
CA LYS A 107 -4.41 2.57 -11.18
C LYS A 107 -3.88 1.96 -12.48
N ALA A 108 -4.44 0.81 -12.89
CA ALA A 108 -4.04 0.16 -14.14
C ALA A 108 -4.40 0.99 -15.38
N LEU A 109 -5.55 1.70 -15.36
CA LEU A 109 -5.95 2.66 -16.38
C LEU A 109 -5.03 3.89 -16.41
N HIS A 110 -4.71 4.49 -15.27
CA HIS A 110 -3.75 5.60 -15.14
C HIS A 110 -2.36 5.21 -15.68
N GLY A 111 -1.90 3.99 -15.41
CA GLY A 111 -0.67 3.46 -16.00
C GLY A 111 -0.70 3.33 -17.52
N LYS A 112 -1.89 3.24 -18.15
CA LYS A 112 -2.05 3.32 -19.61
C LYS A 112 -2.18 4.75 -20.11
N MET A 113 -2.82 5.64 -19.37
CA MET A 113 -2.85 7.08 -19.68
C MET A 113 -1.43 7.65 -19.74
N LEU A 114 -0.58 7.35 -18.74
CA LEU A 114 0.83 7.75 -18.73
C LEU A 114 1.61 7.21 -19.94
N LEU A 115 1.29 5.99 -20.42
CA LEU A 115 1.89 5.43 -21.63
C LEU A 115 1.41 6.17 -22.90
N CYS A 116 0.16 6.63 -22.95
CA CYS A 116 -0.34 7.46 -24.05
C CYS A 116 0.39 8.82 -24.10
N ASP A 117 0.65 9.42 -22.94
CA ASP A 117 1.40 10.67 -22.80
C ASP A 117 2.84 10.50 -23.26
N ALA A 118 3.54 9.47 -22.77
CA ALA A 118 4.89 9.14 -23.19
C ALA A 118 5.01 8.88 -24.70
N ILE A 119 3.99 8.30 -25.35
CA ILE A 119 3.96 8.14 -26.81
C ILE A 119 3.90 9.52 -27.51
N LYS A 120 3.02 10.43 -27.07
CA LYS A 120 2.91 11.78 -27.65
C LYS A 120 4.19 12.60 -27.46
N GLU A 121 4.82 12.50 -26.29
CA GLU A 121 6.11 13.16 -26.03
C GLU A 121 7.21 12.59 -26.93
N ASN A 122 7.28 11.28 -27.10
CA ASN A 122 8.24 10.64 -28.02
C ASN A 122 8.02 11.08 -29.48
N GLU A 123 6.78 11.17 -29.97
CA GLU A 123 6.47 11.72 -31.30
C GLU A 123 6.97 13.17 -31.45
N SER A 124 6.76 13.99 -30.41
CA SER A 124 7.24 15.39 -30.36
C SER A 124 8.78 15.45 -30.38
N LEU A 125 9.46 14.62 -29.59
CA LEU A 125 10.93 14.50 -29.56
C LEU A 125 11.49 14.02 -30.90
N ILE A 126 10.82 13.09 -31.59
CA ILE A 126 11.17 12.68 -32.95
C ILE A 126 11.03 13.85 -33.93
N GLY A 127 9.98 14.67 -33.77
CA GLY A 127 9.79 15.92 -34.50
C GLY A 127 10.97 16.89 -34.33
N PHE A 128 11.33 17.21 -33.08
CA PHE A 128 12.48 18.08 -32.78
C PHE A 128 13.80 17.50 -33.29
N LYS A 129 14.02 16.18 -33.15
CA LYS A 129 15.24 15.53 -33.66
C LYS A 129 15.36 15.62 -35.18
N LYS A 130 14.25 15.55 -35.93
CA LYS A 130 14.23 15.79 -37.38
C LYS A 130 14.58 17.24 -37.71
N GLN A 131 14.06 18.22 -36.99
CA GLN A 131 14.38 19.64 -37.17
C GLN A 131 15.86 19.92 -36.92
N ILE A 132 16.41 19.42 -35.80
CA ILE A 132 17.85 19.51 -35.48
C ILE A 132 18.71 18.88 -36.59
N ALA A 133 18.32 17.70 -37.10
CA ALA A 133 19.05 17.06 -38.20
C ALA A 133 19.04 17.88 -39.51
N VAL A 134 17.99 18.66 -39.78
CA VAL A 134 17.94 19.59 -40.93
C VAL A 134 18.85 20.80 -40.70
N LEU A 135 18.83 21.38 -39.49
CA LEU A 135 19.70 22.50 -39.12
C LEU A 135 21.19 22.11 -39.16
N ASN A 136 21.55 20.95 -38.61
CA ASN A 136 22.92 20.45 -38.63
C ASN A 136 23.41 20.25 -40.07
N LYS A 137 22.59 19.66 -40.96
CA LYS A 137 22.93 19.52 -42.39
C LYS A 137 23.15 20.88 -43.07
N ALA A 138 22.37 21.90 -42.72
CA ALA A 138 22.55 23.24 -43.26
C ALA A 138 23.85 23.90 -42.74
N GLN A 139 24.20 23.69 -41.47
CA GLN A 139 25.47 24.15 -40.89
C GLN A 139 26.68 23.42 -41.50
N GLU A 140 26.61 22.10 -41.65
CA GLU A 140 27.63 21.28 -42.32
C GLU A 140 27.85 21.73 -43.77
N ALA A 141 26.78 21.96 -44.54
CA ALA A 141 26.87 22.48 -45.90
C ALA A 141 27.52 23.87 -45.96
N ALA A 142 27.12 24.80 -45.08
CA ALA A 142 27.71 26.12 -45.00
C ALA A 142 29.21 26.08 -44.61
N PHE A 143 29.59 25.17 -43.71
CA PHE A 143 30.99 24.97 -43.31
C PHE A 143 31.84 24.38 -44.45
N VAL A 144 31.30 23.42 -45.22
CA VAL A 144 31.98 22.86 -46.40
C VAL A 144 32.18 23.94 -47.48
N GLU A 145 31.21 24.80 -47.73
CA GLU A 145 31.37 25.93 -48.66
C GLU A 145 32.41 26.95 -48.17
N GLN A 146 32.44 27.27 -46.88
CA GLN A 146 33.51 28.10 -46.30
C GLN A 146 34.90 27.47 -46.46
N GLN A 147 35.02 26.16 -46.28
CA GLN A 147 36.28 25.44 -46.52
C GLN A 147 36.69 25.44 -48.00
N ARG A 148 35.74 25.29 -48.94
CA ARG A 148 36.00 25.39 -50.39
C ARG A 148 36.54 26.77 -50.75
N GLN A 149 35.88 27.83 -50.31
CA GLN A 149 36.32 29.22 -50.56
C GLN A 149 37.71 29.48 -49.96
N ALA A 150 37.98 29.00 -48.74
CA ALA A 150 39.30 29.13 -48.11
C ALA A 150 40.40 28.37 -48.89
N LEU A 151 40.08 27.20 -49.45
CA LEU A 151 40.97 26.40 -50.28
C LEU A 151 41.23 27.09 -51.62
N GLU A 152 40.20 27.58 -52.32
CA GLU A 152 40.34 28.33 -53.58
C GLU A 152 41.22 29.58 -53.40
N ILE A 153 41.05 30.32 -52.30
CA ILE A 153 41.90 31.47 -51.96
C ILE A 153 43.35 31.04 -51.70
N ALA A 154 43.57 29.91 -51.01
CA ALA A 154 44.91 29.39 -50.75
C ALA A 154 45.61 28.91 -52.03
N GLU A 155 44.90 28.20 -52.90
CA GLU A 155 45.40 27.77 -54.21
C GLU A 155 45.75 28.98 -55.08
N ALA A 156 44.87 29.98 -55.18
CA ALA A 156 45.15 31.21 -55.92
C ALA A 156 46.38 31.97 -55.37
N ALA A 157 46.58 31.99 -54.04
CA ALA A 157 47.74 32.59 -53.42
C ALA A 157 49.05 31.83 -53.72
N GLU A 158 49.03 30.49 -53.72
CA GLU A 158 50.18 29.67 -54.11
C GLU A 158 50.48 29.78 -55.61
N LEU A 159 49.46 29.86 -56.46
CA LEU A 159 49.62 30.08 -57.91
C LEU A 159 50.26 31.44 -58.20
N ALA A 160 49.80 32.50 -57.53
CA ALA A 160 50.41 33.84 -57.62
C ALA A 160 51.86 33.87 -57.09
N ARG A 161 52.16 33.13 -56.01
CA ARG A 161 53.55 32.96 -55.51
C ARG A 161 54.43 32.24 -56.53
N TYR A 162 53.92 31.18 -57.15
CA TYR A 162 54.61 30.42 -58.19
C TYR A 162 54.87 31.28 -59.44
N GLU A 163 53.90 32.06 -59.88
CA GLU A 163 54.06 33.00 -61.00
C GLU A 163 55.08 34.10 -60.67
N ALA A 164 55.05 34.68 -59.47
CA ALA A 164 56.05 35.66 -59.04
C ALA A 164 57.47 35.07 -58.93
N MET A 165 57.61 33.83 -58.45
CA MET A 165 58.88 33.07 -58.49
C MET A 165 59.36 32.87 -59.93
N LYS A 166 58.47 32.46 -60.83
CA LYS A 166 58.76 32.22 -62.25
C LYS A 166 59.17 33.50 -62.98
N GLN A 167 58.50 34.63 -62.71
CA GLN A 167 58.88 35.94 -63.24
C GLN A 167 60.28 36.34 -62.78
N LYS A 168 60.57 36.27 -61.46
CA LYS A 168 61.91 36.53 -60.92
C LYS A 168 62.99 35.62 -61.51
N ALA A 169 62.69 34.34 -61.75
CA ALA A 169 63.61 33.42 -62.40
C ALA A 169 63.88 33.79 -63.87
N LEU A 170 62.87 34.28 -64.60
CA LEU A 170 63.04 34.80 -65.97
C LEU A 170 63.84 36.10 -65.99
N GLU A 171 63.61 37.02 -65.06
CA GLU A 171 64.39 38.25 -64.88
C GLU A 171 65.86 37.93 -64.57
N GLN A 172 66.12 37.04 -63.61
CA GLN A 172 67.47 36.59 -63.28
C GLN A 172 68.16 35.94 -64.49
N LYS A 173 67.45 35.10 -65.26
CA LYS A 173 67.96 34.51 -66.50
C LYS A 173 68.31 35.58 -67.53
N ALA A 174 67.47 36.62 -67.70
CA ALA A 174 67.73 37.72 -68.62
C ALA A 174 68.99 38.50 -68.22
N VAL A 175 69.14 38.84 -66.93
CA VAL A 175 70.35 39.50 -66.40
C VAL A 175 71.60 38.61 -66.57
N GLN A 176 71.52 37.31 -66.28
CA GLN A 176 72.62 36.37 -66.53
C GLN A 176 73.01 36.30 -68.01
N THR A 177 72.04 36.29 -68.93
CA THR A 177 72.34 36.31 -70.37
C THR A 177 73.00 37.63 -70.80
N GLN A 178 72.59 38.79 -70.25
CA GLN A 178 73.26 40.07 -70.49
C GLN A 178 74.70 40.05 -69.96
N GLN A 179 74.91 39.57 -68.72
CA GLN A 179 76.25 39.42 -68.15
C GLN A 179 77.15 38.49 -68.98
N LEU A 180 76.60 37.44 -69.60
CA LEU A 180 77.37 36.56 -70.50
C LEU A 180 77.72 37.25 -71.83
N GLU A 181 76.86 38.10 -72.39
CA GLU A 181 77.22 38.92 -73.55
C GLU A 181 78.25 40.00 -73.19
N ASP A 182 78.13 40.65 -72.03
CA ASP A 182 79.13 41.59 -71.50
C ASP A 182 80.49 40.89 -71.25
N MET A 183 80.47 39.66 -70.76
CA MET A 183 81.68 38.83 -70.63
C MET A 183 82.27 38.49 -72.00
N LYS A 184 81.46 38.16 -73.02
CA LYS A 184 81.96 37.92 -74.38
C LYS A 184 82.57 39.18 -74.98
N THR A 185 81.96 40.35 -74.81
CA THR A 185 82.52 41.61 -75.33
C THR A 185 83.83 41.97 -74.61
N ARG A 186 83.93 41.74 -73.30
CA ARG A 186 85.21 41.82 -72.56
C ARG A 186 86.25 40.83 -73.08
N ILE A 187 85.92 39.56 -73.27
CA ILE A 187 86.85 38.55 -73.82
C ILE A 187 87.28 38.91 -75.25
N LEU A 188 86.42 39.54 -76.06
CA LEU A 188 86.79 40.04 -77.39
C LEU A 188 87.72 41.26 -77.31
N ALA A 189 87.51 42.16 -76.35
CA ALA A 189 88.40 43.28 -76.06
C ALA A 189 89.76 42.79 -75.55
N GLU A 190 89.78 41.90 -74.55
CA GLU A 190 90.98 41.23 -74.05
C GLU A 190 91.69 40.47 -75.17
N ARG A 191 91.00 39.81 -76.11
CA ARG A 191 91.63 39.18 -77.28
C ARG A 191 92.25 40.20 -78.25
N ALA A 192 91.71 41.41 -78.34
CA ALA A 192 92.31 42.49 -79.11
C ALA A 192 93.54 43.08 -78.40
N GLU A 193 93.51 43.20 -77.07
CA GLU A 193 94.67 43.61 -76.28
C GLU A 193 95.76 42.54 -76.26
N ASN A 194 95.43 41.26 -76.02
CA ASN A 194 96.35 40.13 -76.13
C ASN A 194 96.98 39.98 -77.54
N LYS A 195 96.35 40.49 -78.60
CA LYS A 195 97.00 40.60 -79.92
C LYS A 195 98.07 41.69 -79.95
N ARG A 196 97.78 42.89 -79.43
CA ARG A 196 98.76 43.98 -79.27
C ARG A 196 99.90 43.60 -78.33
N GLU A 197 99.58 42.98 -77.20
CA GLU A 197 100.56 42.43 -76.27
C GLU A 197 101.33 41.29 -76.90
N GLY A 198 100.71 40.41 -77.69
CA GLY A 198 101.38 39.35 -78.44
C GLY A 198 102.38 39.89 -79.48
N GLU A 199 102.09 41.03 -80.10
CA GLU A 199 103.04 41.75 -80.98
C GLU A 199 104.23 42.30 -80.17
N LEU A 200 104.00 42.87 -78.98
CA LEU A 200 105.05 43.32 -78.04
C LEU A 200 105.84 42.14 -77.42
N LEU A 201 105.18 41.03 -77.12
CA LEU A 201 105.79 39.80 -76.59
C LEU A 201 106.60 39.08 -77.65
N ARG A 202 106.26 39.21 -78.94
CA ARG A 202 107.13 38.73 -80.03
C ARG A 202 108.44 39.52 -80.10
N GLN A 203 108.40 40.82 -79.79
CA GLN A 203 109.60 41.65 -79.65
C GLN A 203 110.41 41.30 -78.40
N ARG A 204 109.76 40.99 -77.25
CA ARG A 204 110.45 40.54 -76.02
C ARG A 204 110.95 39.08 -76.06
N ALA A 205 110.24 38.16 -76.71
CA ALA A 205 110.66 36.76 -76.79
C ALA A 205 111.93 36.58 -77.65
N GLN A 206 112.18 37.51 -78.58
CA GLN A 206 113.47 37.62 -79.26
C GLN A 206 114.61 38.01 -78.30
N GLN A 207 114.31 38.71 -77.20
CA GLN A 207 115.27 39.13 -76.17
C GLN A 207 115.42 38.04 -75.08
N GLU A 208 114.34 37.38 -74.64
CA GLU A 208 114.37 36.37 -73.56
C GLU A 208 114.83 34.97 -74.00
N ALA A 209 114.72 34.63 -75.29
CA ALA A 209 115.30 33.38 -75.82
C ALA A 209 116.83 33.33 -75.64
N GLU A 210 117.48 34.48 -75.51
CA GLU A 210 118.91 34.62 -75.22
C GLU A 210 119.25 34.27 -73.75
N GLU A 211 118.30 34.40 -72.81
CA GLU A 211 118.53 34.10 -71.38
C GLU A 211 118.17 32.65 -70.97
N LEU A 212 117.08 32.08 -71.51
CA LEU A 212 116.46 30.90 -70.89
C LEU A 212 117.23 29.57 -71.07
N ALA A 213 118.20 29.53 -71.98
CA ALA A 213 119.13 28.42 -72.12
C ALA A 213 119.92 28.10 -70.83
N ALA A 214 120.03 29.06 -69.89
CA ALA A 214 120.86 28.95 -68.70
C ALA A 214 120.28 28.13 -67.52
N LYS A 215 118.97 27.88 -67.44
CA LYS A 215 118.32 27.45 -66.16
C LYS A 215 117.82 26.00 -66.07
N GLN A 216 117.66 25.27 -67.17
CA GLN A 216 116.85 24.04 -67.16
C GLN A 216 117.50 22.79 -66.52
N ALA A 217 118.80 22.80 -66.22
CA ALA A 217 119.56 21.63 -65.79
C ALA A 217 119.26 21.10 -64.36
N ALA A 218 118.48 21.80 -63.53
CA ALA A 218 118.57 21.67 -62.07
C ALA A 218 117.53 20.78 -61.34
N ARG A 219 116.37 20.41 -61.93
CA ARG A 219 115.16 20.09 -61.12
C ARG A 219 114.76 18.61 -60.95
N LEU A 220 115.35 17.65 -61.66
CA LEU A 220 114.80 16.29 -61.84
C LEU A 220 114.89 15.31 -60.64
N ALA A 221 115.47 15.70 -59.49
CA ALA A 221 115.98 14.72 -58.50
C ALA A 221 115.02 14.27 -57.36
N SER A 222 113.93 14.98 -57.05
CA SER A 222 113.34 14.93 -55.68
C SER A 222 112.18 13.93 -55.43
N GLY A 223 111.46 13.46 -56.46
CA GLY A 223 110.06 13.00 -56.31
C GLY A 223 109.75 11.62 -55.72
N ARG A 224 110.73 10.75 -55.39
CA ARG A 224 110.47 9.28 -55.24
C ARG A 224 110.04 8.77 -53.84
N ARG A 225 109.90 9.62 -52.82
CA ARG A 225 109.89 9.17 -51.40
C ARG A 225 108.54 8.95 -50.71
N LEU A 226 107.41 9.45 -51.24
CA LEU A 226 106.19 9.70 -50.43
C LEU A 226 105.14 8.57 -50.33
N ASN A 227 105.23 7.49 -51.11
CA ASN A 227 104.07 6.60 -51.38
C ASN A 227 103.86 5.40 -50.42
N ALA A 228 104.63 5.25 -49.34
CA ALA A 228 104.66 3.99 -48.57
C ALA A 228 103.73 3.93 -47.33
N GLU A 229 103.22 5.05 -46.82
CA GLU A 229 102.73 5.13 -45.43
C GLU A 229 101.21 4.91 -45.24
N THR A 230 100.41 4.80 -46.30
CA THR A 230 98.94 4.98 -46.22
C THR A 230 98.08 3.71 -46.07
N MET A 231 98.65 2.49 -46.11
CA MET A 231 97.83 1.26 -46.18
C MET A 231 97.35 0.66 -44.83
N ALA A 232 97.89 1.07 -43.68
CA ALA A 232 97.73 0.33 -42.42
C ALA A 232 96.45 0.60 -41.59
N ALA A 233 95.63 1.60 -41.94
CA ALA A 233 94.65 2.18 -41.00
C ALA A 233 93.21 1.58 -41.02
N ASN A 234 92.88 0.65 -41.93
CA ASN A 234 91.48 0.34 -42.26
C ASN A 234 90.82 -0.87 -41.55
N GLU A 235 91.55 -1.71 -40.79
CA GLU A 235 90.99 -2.99 -40.30
C GLU A 235 90.23 -2.90 -38.96
N ALA A 236 90.40 -1.83 -38.17
CA ALA A 236 89.95 -1.78 -36.78
C ALA A 236 88.43 -1.61 -36.55
N LEU A 237 87.65 -1.17 -37.55
CA LEU A 237 86.28 -0.66 -37.33
C LEU A 237 85.19 -1.76 -37.23
N LYS A 238 85.53 -3.04 -37.47
CA LYS A 238 84.53 -4.08 -37.77
C LYS A 238 83.97 -4.84 -36.56
N THR A 239 84.59 -4.72 -35.38
CA THR A 239 84.30 -5.55 -34.19
C THR A 239 83.21 -5.01 -33.26
N PHE A 240 82.92 -3.70 -33.28
CA PHE A 240 82.11 -3.05 -32.25
C PHE A 240 80.59 -3.31 -32.34
N LYS A 241 80.07 -3.72 -33.50
CA LYS A 241 78.61 -3.74 -33.79
C LYS A 241 77.82 -4.98 -33.32
N GLN A 242 78.46 -5.99 -32.72
CA GLN A 242 77.77 -7.23 -32.33
C GLN A 242 77.20 -7.23 -30.89
N HIS A 243 77.52 -6.24 -30.06
CA HIS A 243 77.32 -6.33 -28.60
C HIS A 243 75.95 -5.83 -28.07
N GLU A 244 75.19 -5.02 -28.81
CA GLU A 244 73.96 -4.40 -28.25
C GLU A 244 72.69 -5.28 -28.35
N LYS A 245 72.63 -6.22 -29.30
CA LYS A 245 71.38 -6.94 -29.65
C LYS A 245 70.92 -7.97 -28.61
N SER A 246 71.58 -8.07 -27.46
CA SER A 246 71.34 -9.06 -26.40
C SER A 246 70.59 -8.53 -25.17
N ARG A 247 70.41 -7.21 -25.01
CA ARG A 247 69.82 -6.63 -23.80
C ARG A 247 68.29 -6.51 -23.81
N GLU A 248 67.64 -6.41 -24.97
CA GLU A 248 66.21 -6.11 -25.06
C GLU A 248 65.30 -7.30 -24.73
N VAL A 249 65.77 -8.54 -24.95
CA VAL A 249 64.99 -9.78 -24.72
C VAL A 249 64.65 -10.04 -23.24
N GLN A 250 65.29 -9.31 -22.31
CA GLN A 250 65.17 -9.59 -20.87
C GLN A 250 64.01 -8.86 -20.15
N GLN A 251 63.27 -7.95 -20.80
CA GLN A 251 62.25 -7.12 -20.13
C GLN A 251 60.79 -7.56 -20.34
N GLU A 252 60.45 -8.30 -21.40
CA GLU A 252 59.05 -8.71 -21.67
C GLU A 252 58.58 -9.91 -20.83
N ALA A 253 59.51 -10.73 -20.30
CA ALA A 253 59.16 -11.93 -19.53
C ALA A 253 58.57 -11.68 -18.13
N ALA A 254 58.57 -10.43 -17.64
CA ALA A 254 58.24 -10.10 -16.25
C ALA A 254 56.76 -9.78 -15.98
N ILE A 255 55.95 -9.51 -17.02
CA ILE A 255 54.61 -8.89 -16.85
C ILE A 255 53.45 -9.91 -17.02
N GLU A 256 53.63 -11.01 -17.75
CA GLU A 256 52.53 -11.96 -18.03
C GLU A 256 52.28 -13.00 -16.90
N ALA A 257 53.23 -13.20 -15.99
CA ALA A 257 53.20 -14.32 -15.04
C ALA A 257 52.31 -14.12 -13.78
N TYR A 258 51.93 -12.89 -13.45
CA TYR A 258 51.32 -12.58 -12.13
C TYR A 258 49.78 -12.41 -12.15
N SER A 259 49.16 -12.21 -13.32
CA SER A 259 47.72 -11.94 -13.44
C SER A 259 46.87 -13.21 -13.56
N ARG A 260 47.31 -14.22 -14.33
CA ARG A 260 46.51 -15.43 -14.60
C ARG A 260 46.33 -16.36 -13.37
N LYS A 261 47.28 -16.40 -12.44
CA LYS A 261 47.28 -17.38 -11.34
C LYS A 261 46.38 -17.04 -10.13
N LYS A 262 45.80 -15.85 -10.07
CA LYS A 262 45.05 -15.36 -8.89
C LYS A 262 43.52 -15.41 -9.03
N ALA A 263 42.99 -15.55 -10.25
CA ALA A 263 41.55 -15.54 -10.51
C ALA A 263 40.89 -16.93 -10.44
N GLU A 264 41.56 -17.98 -10.92
CA GLU A 264 40.95 -19.32 -11.07
C GLU A 264 40.81 -20.09 -9.74
N LEU A 265 41.66 -19.81 -8.76
CA LEU A 265 41.77 -20.61 -7.52
C LEU A 265 40.74 -20.26 -6.42
N GLN A 266 39.94 -19.21 -6.62
CA GLN A 266 38.98 -18.72 -5.62
C GLN A 266 37.53 -19.10 -5.97
N ALA A 267 37.17 -19.18 -7.26
CA ALA A 267 35.82 -19.54 -7.70
C ALA A 267 35.46 -21.03 -7.44
N GLU A 268 36.42 -21.95 -7.45
CA GLU A 268 36.16 -23.39 -7.25
C GLU A 268 35.88 -23.81 -5.79
N ARG A 269 36.20 -22.96 -4.81
CA ARG A 269 36.11 -23.34 -3.39
C ARG A 269 34.73 -23.08 -2.78
N GLU A 270 34.07 -22.00 -3.18
CA GLU A 270 32.80 -21.57 -2.60
C GLU A 270 31.61 -22.44 -3.07
N ALA A 271 31.68 -22.99 -4.28
CA ALA A 271 30.64 -23.85 -4.85
C ALA A 271 30.52 -25.25 -4.20
N LYS A 272 31.59 -25.77 -3.57
CA LYS A 272 31.66 -27.16 -3.05
C LYS A 272 31.24 -27.34 -1.58
N GLU A 273 31.21 -26.27 -0.76
CA GLU A 273 30.74 -26.38 0.63
C GLU A 273 29.21 -26.31 0.77
N ALA A 274 28.53 -25.49 -0.05
CA ALA A 274 27.10 -25.25 0.07
C ALA A 274 26.24 -26.52 -0.16
N GLN A 275 26.59 -27.35 -1.15
CA GLN A 275 25.87 -28.61 -1.44
C GLN A 275 26.02 -29.68 -0.35
N ARG A 276 27.05 -29.62 0.51
CA ARG A 276 27.33 -30.69 1.50
C ARG A 276 26.61 -30.56 2.83
N ARG A 277 26.04 -29.39 3.16
CA ARG A 277 25.32 -29.16 4.43
C ARG A 277 23.80 -29.42 4.32
N ALA A 278 23.18 -29.06 3.19
CA ALA A 278 21.73 -29.23 2.99
C ALA A 278 21.24 -30.70 2.99
N ALA A 279 22.10 -31.66 2.63
CA ALA A 279 21.71 -33.08 2.46
C ALA A 279 21.74 -33.94 3.74
N LYS A 280 22.11 -33.39 4.91
CA LYS A 280 22.33 -34.19 6.14
C LYS A 280 21.33 -33.97 7.27
N GLU A 281 20.47 -32.96 7.20
CA GLU A 281 19.58 -32.58 8.31
C GLU A 281 18.11 -33.01 8.11
N ALA A 282 17.71 -33.41 6.89
CA ALA A 282 16.33 -33.78 6.56
C ALA A 282 15.93 -35.23 6.94
N GLU A 283 16.88 -36.15 7.05
CA GLU A 283 16.60 -37.60 7.10
C GLU A 283 16.54 -38.18 8.53
N ARG A 284 17.11 -37.50 9.53
CA ARG A 284 17.30 -38.05 10.90
C ARG A 284 16.19 -37.74 11.91
N LYS A 285 15.14 -37.01 11.51
CA LYS A 285 14.13 -36.46 12.44
C LYS A 285 12.72 -37.09 12.34
N ALA A 286 12.56 -38.18 11.58
CA ALA A 286 11.25 -38.78 11.28
C ALA A 286 11.08 -40.27 11.65
N VAL A 287 12.14 -40.98 12.04
CA VAL A 287 12.11 -42.46 12.26
C VAL A 287 12.33 -42.86 13.74
N ALA A 288 12.81 -41.94 14.59
CA ALA A 288 13.12 -42.25 15.99
C ALA A 288 11.89 -42.33 16.92
N ASP A 289 10.81 -41.59 16.61
CA ASP A 289 9.72 -41.35 17.57
C ASP A 289 8.55 -42.35 17.52
N THR A 290 8.55 -43.32 16.58
CA THR A 290 7.38 -44.19 16.32
C THR A 290 7.54 -45.67 16.68
N MET A 291 8.74 -46.16 17.00
CA MET A 291 8.99 -47.60 17.24
C MET A 291 9.13 -48.01 18.72
N ALA A 292 9.27 -47.06 19.65
CA ALA A 292 9.71 -47.36 21.02
C ALA A 292 8.57 -47.58 22.07
N LYS A 293 7.29 -47.53 21.68
CA LYS A 293 6.16 -47.40 22.65
C LYS A 293 5.02 -48.43 22.52
N ALA A 294 5.19 -49.52 21.77
CA ALA A 294 4.06 -50.38 21.40
C ALA A 294 4.19 -51.90 21.68
N PHE A 295 5.30 -52.41 22.24
CA PHE A 295 5.59 -53.86 22.19
C PHE A 295 5.86 -54.61 23.52
N THR A 296 5.95 -53.95 24.68
CA THR A 296 6.42 -54.62 25.92
C THR A 296 5.35 -54.88 26.99
N ASP A 297 4.15 -54.29 26.90
CA ASP A 297 3.15 -54.35 27.98
C ASP A 297 2.18 -55.57 27.91
N ALA A 298 2.29 -56.44 26.91
CA ALA A 298 1.28 -57.46 26.62
C ALA A 298 1.55 -58.88 27.19
N SER A 299 2.78 -59.24 27.60
CA SER A 299 3.17 -60.66 27.67
C SER A 299 3.36 -61.31 29.06
N ILE A 300 3.12 -60.63 30.20
CA ILE A 300 3.67 -61.09 31.50
C ILE A 300 2.61 -61.42 32.59
N LYS A 301 1.30 -61.21 32.38
CA LYS A 301 0.31 -61.23 33.50
C LYS A 301 -0.70 -62.39 33.59
N GLU A 302 -0.67 -63.41 32.72
CA GLU A 302 -1.81 -64.35 32.61
C GLU A 302 -1.69 -65.73 33.29
N GLU A 303 -0.49 -66.26 33.59
CA GLU A 303 -0.34 -67.73 33.78
C GLU A 303 -0.57 -68.36 35.18
N VAL A 304 -0.67 -67.63 36.31
CA VAL A 304 -0.39 -68.24 37.64
C VAL A 304 -1.62 -68.54 38.54
N ARG A 305 -2.87 -68.22 38.14
CA ARG A 305 -4.02 -68.24 39.08
C ARG A 305 -4.73 -69.60 39.32
N LEU A 306 -4.35 -70.70 38.66
CA LEU A 306 -5.29 -71.82 38.39
C LEU A 306 -5.21 -73.13 39.24
N LYS A 307 -4.52 -73.22 40.39
CA LYS A 307 -4.17 -74.56 40.97
C LYS A 307 -4.17 -74.74 42.51
N ARG A 308 -5.25 -74.49 43.30
CA ARG A 308 -5.19 -74.85 44.75
C ARG A 308 -6.44 -75.18 45.63
N ASP A 309 -7.69 -75.07 45.20
CA ASP A 309 -8.85 -74.95 46.14
C ASP A 309 -9.77 -76.19 46.38
N ILE A 310 -9.40 -77.44 46.07
CA ILE A 310 -10.40 -78.54 45.89
C ILE A 310 -10.60 -79.58 47.04
N GLU A 311 -9.66 -79.82 47.97
CA GLU A 311 -9.57 -81.16 48.64
C GLU A 311 -10.03 -81.35 50.12
N ALA A 312 -10.90 -80.52 50.73
CA ALA A 312 -10.97 -80.43 52.22
C ALA A 312 -12.28 -80.79 53.02
N ALA A 313 -13.37 -81.34 52.45
CA ALA A 313 -14.73 -81.07 53.01
C ALA A 313 -15.56 -82.15 53.79
N GLU A 314 -15.30 -83.47 53.77
CA GLU A 314 -16.43 -84.46 53.85
C GLU A 314 -16.78 -85.26 55.16
N HIS A 315 -16.17 -85.08 56.35
CA HIS A 315 -16.08 -86.20 57.33
C HIS A 315 -16.92 -86.26 58.68
N LYS A 316 -17.98 -85.46 58.97
CA LYS A 316 -18.40 -85.18 60.40
C LYS A 316 -19.72 -85.76 61.04
N ALA A 317 -20.67 -86.43 60.37
CA ALA A 317 -22.11 -86.18 60.68
C ALA A 317 -23.04 -87.10 61.58
N ALA A 318 -22.70 -88.25 62.20
CA ALA A 318 -23.76 -89.26 62.51
C ALA A 318 -23.77 -90.07 63.87
N ARG A 319 -24.40 -89.63 65.00
CA ARG A 319 -24.40 -90.46 66.28
C ARG A 319 -25.56 -90.50 67.35
N GLU A 320 -26.58 -89.64 67.45
CA GLU A 320 -27.06 -89.22 68.81
C GLU A 320 -28.43 -89.74 69.42
N GLU A 321 -29.26 -90.55 68.77
CA GLU A 321 -30.74 -90.45 68.93
C GLU A 321 -31.54 -91.11 70.11
N ALA A 322 -31.01 -92.00 70.95
CA ALA A 322 -31.86 -93.11 71.50
C ALA A 322 -32.75 -92.90 72.78
N ALA A 323 -32.44 -92.00 73.72
CA ALA A 323 -32.78 -92.21 75.15
C ALA A 323 -34.20 -91.78 75.69
N ARG A 324 -35.27 -91.75 74.88
CA ARG A 324 -36.45 -90.86 75.14
C ARG A 324 -37.73 -91.40 75.82
N ARG A 325 -37.96 -92.71 75.98
CA ARG A 325 -39.36 -93.25 75.98
C ARG A 325 -40.17 -93.34 77.29
N GLN A 326 -39.58 -93.32 78.49
CA GLN A 326 -40.34 -93.72 79.71
C GLN A 326 -41.19 -92.61 80.37
N ARG A 327 -40.83 -91.33 80.23
CA ARG A 327 -41.49 -90.18 80.91
C ARG A 327 -42.92 -89.88 80.45
N ILE A 328 -43.47 -90.69 79.54
CA ILE A 328 -44.57 -90.32 78.65
C ILE A 328 -45.96 -90.49 79.30
N LYS A 329 -46.19 -91.47 80.18
CA LYS A 329 -47.55 -91.85 80.61
C LYS A 329 -48.20 -90.89 81.62
N ASP A 330 -47.58 -90.62 82.76
CA ASP A 330 -48.22 -89.77 83.79
C ASP A 330 -48.33 -88.30 83.36
N GLN A 331 -47.53 -87.90 82.36
CA GLN A 331 -47.71 -86.65 81.65
C GLN A 331 -49.08 -86.59 80.94
N GLN A 332 -49.58 -87.68 80.34
CA GLN A 332 -50.79 -87.69 79.50
C GLN A 332 -52.05 -87.17 80.23
N ALA A 333 -52.33 -87.63 81.45
CA ALA A 333 -53.58 -87.26 82.14
C ALA A 333 -53.61 -85.80 82.66
N ALA A 334 -52.44 -85.22 82.95
CA ALA A 334 -52.30 -83.79 83.26
C ALA A 334 -52.30 -82.95 81.97
N ILE A 335 -51.69 -83.49 80.91
CA ILE A 335 -51.75 -82.94 79.54
C ILE A 335 -53.21 -82.84 79.08
N ASP A 336 -54.08 -83.83 79.28
CA ASP A 336 -55.45 -83.81 78.74
C ASP A 336 -56.34 -82.70 79.32
N ARG A 337 -56.25 -82.42 80.63
CA ARG A 337 -56.98 -81.29 81.25
C ARG A 337 -56.35 -79.94 80.89
N SER A 338 -55.03 -79.86 80.80
CA SER A 338 -54.36 -78.68 80.26
C SER A 338 -54.73 -78.44 78.79
N ASN A 339 -54.87 -79.51 78.00
CA ASN A 339 -55.22 -79.48 76.58
C ASN A 339 -56.61 -78.90 76.36
N GLN A 340 -57.62 -79.27 77.16
CA GLN A 340 -58.98 -78.71 77.00
C GLN A 340 -59.02 -77.19 77.24
N LEU A 341 -58.35 -76.72 78.30
CA LEU A 341 -58.23 -75.29 78.61
C LEU A 341 -57.36 -74.55 77.57
N GLN A 342 -56.26 -75.16 77.14
CA GLN A 342 -55.45 -74.64 76.04
C GLN A 342 -56.21 -74.64 74.70
N LEU A 343 -57.11 -75.59 74.44
CA LEU A 343 -57.91 -75.63 73.21
C LEU A 343 -58.93 -74.49 73.18
N GLN A 344 -59.53 -74.15 74.32
CA GLN A 344 -60.41 -72.97 74.45
C GLN A 344 -59.62 -71.67 74.25
N ILE A 345 -58.52 -71.48 74.98
CA ILE A 345 -57.65 -70.30 74.83
C ILE A 345 -57.10 -70.20 73.39
N LYS A 346 -56.71 -71.32 72.76
CA LYS A 346 -56.28 -71.36 71.34
C LYS A 346 -57.43 -71.13 70.36
N ALA A 347 -58.68 -71.43 70.73
CA ALA A 347 -59.85 -71.15 69.89
C ALA A 347 -60.22 -69.67 69.94
N GLU A 348 -60.18 -69.04 71.13
CA GLU A 348 -60.39 -67.60 71.31
C GLU A 348 -59.24 -66.80 70.69
N ALA A 349 -57.99 -67.19 70.92
CA ALA A 349 -56.83 -66.59 70.26
C ALA A 349 -56.92 -66.74 68.73
N LYS A 350 -57.29 -67.92 68.20
CA LYS A 350 -57.54 -68.05 66.75
C LYS A 350 -58.72 -67.21 66.25
N ALA A 351 -59.70 -66.91 67.09
CA ALA A 351 -60.83 -66.07 66.70
C ALA A 351 -60.40 -64.59 66.65
N SER A 352 -59.59 -64.11 67.60
CA SER A 352 -59.02 -62.76 67.54
C SER A 352 -57.98 -62.64 66.43
N GLU A 353 -57.04 -63.58 66.31
CA GLU A 353 -56.06 -63.66 65.21
C GLU A 353 -56.77 -63.57 63.84
N ARG A 354 -57.86 -64.32 63.62
CA ARG A 354 -58.64 -64.25 62.38
C ARG A 354 -59.36 -62.91 62.18
N ALA A 355 -59.83 -62.26 63.24
CA ALA A 355 -60.46 -60.94 63.15
C ALA A 355 -59.41 -59.86 62.82
N ASP A 356 -58.24 -59.93 63.46
CA ASP A 356 -57.09 -59.06 63.21
C ASP A 356 -56.51 -59.28 61.81
N GLU A 357 -56.38 -60.54 61.36
CA GLU A 357 -56.02 -60.91 59.98
C GLU A 357 -57.02 -60.36 58.96
N GLN A 358 -58.33 -60.40 59.25
CA GLN A 358 -59.35 -59.84 58.36
C GLN A 358 -59.29 -58.30 58.32
N ALA A 359 -59.11 -57.63 59.46
CA ALA A 359 -58.94 -56.18 59.52
C ALA A 359 -57.63 -55.73 58.83
N PHE A 360 -56.55 -56.48 59.01
CA PHE A 360 -55.27 -56.26 58.35
C PHE A 360 -55.39 -56.50 56.83
N ALA A 361 -56.01 -57.60 56.38
CA ALA A 361 -56.25 -57.87 54.97
C ALA A 361 -57.15 -56.80 54.32
N ALA A 362 -58.18 -56.32 55.02
CA ALA A 362 -59.06 -55.25 54.54
C ALA A 362 -58.28 -53.93 54.36
N SER A 363 -57.57 -53.48 55.40
CA SER A 363 -56.75 -52.25 55.37
C SER A 363 -55.59 -52.34 54.37
N TRP A 364 -54.93 -53.50 54.25
CA TRP A 364 -53.92 -53.76 53.22
C TRP A 364 -54.53 -53.71 51.81
N SER A 365 -55.72 -54.28 51.60
CA SER A 365 -56.43 -54.19 50.32
C SER A 365 -56.81 -52.75 49.94
N HIS A 366 -57.09 -51.91 50.94
CA HIS A 366 -57.31 -50.47 50.75
C HIS A 366 -55.99 -49.79 50.37
N ARG A 367 -54.91 -49.99 51.13
CA ARG A 367 -53.61 -49.36 50.86
C ARG A 367 -53.02 -49.77 49.51
N VAL A 368 -53.22 -51.02 49.07
CA VAL A 368 -52.82 -51.47 47.72
C VAL A 368 -53.64 -50.79 46.62
N LYS A 369 -54.91 -50.43 46.87
CA LYS A 369 -55.72 -49.65 45.90
C LYS A 369 -55.27 -48.19 45.87
N GLU A 370 -55.00 -47.59 47.02
CA GLU A 370 -54.42 -46.23 47.12
C GLU A 370 -53.08 -46.14 46.39
N LEU A 371 -52.12 -47.03 46.70
CA LEU A 371 -50.81 -47.06 46.05
C LEU A 371 -50.92 -47.22 44.53
N LYS A 372 -51.86 -48.03 44.03
CA LYS A 372 -52.10 -48.15 42.58
C LYS A 372 -52.68 -46.88 41.97
N ALA A 373 -53.56 -46.17 42.69
CA ALA A 373 -54.09 -44.89 42.25
C ALA A 373 -53.03 -43.77 42.29
N GLU A 374 -52.17 -43.77 43.31
CA GLU A 374 -50.98 -42.92 43.43
C GLU A 374 -50.02 -43.16 42.25
N GLU A 375 -49.63 -44.43 41.99
CA GLU A 375 -48.78 -44.80 40.84
C GLU A 375 -49.40 -44.42 39.48
N GLU A 376 -50.71 -44.63 39.29
CA GLU A 376 -51.38 -44.22 38.05
C GLU A 376 -51.42 -42.70 37.89
N ALA A 377 -51.64 -41.95 38.98
CA ALA A 377 -51.60 -40.49 38.95
C ALA A 377 -50.20 -39.97 38.62
N GLU A 378 -49.15 -40.51 39.24
CA GLU A 378 -47.76 -40.18 38.94
C GLU A 378 -47.39 -40.51 37.49
N ARG A 379 -47.76 -41.70 36.98
CA ARG A 379 -47.52 -42.06 35.57
C ARG A 379 -48.24 -41.13 34.61
N ARG A 380 -49.48 -40.72 34.89
CA ARG A 380 -50.22 -39.74 34.09
C ARG A 380 -49.55 -38.36 34.13
N ALA A 381 -49.15 -37.89 35.30
CA ALA A 381 -48.43 -36.62 35.47
C ALA A 381 -47.07 -36.61 34.73
N ALA A 382 -46.31 -37.71 34.81
CA ALA A 382 -45.06 -37.89 34.09
C ALA A 382 -45.27 -37.89 32.56
N LEU A 383 -46.30 -38.58 32.07
CA LEU A 383 -46.67 -38.56 30.64
C LEU A 383 -47.11 -37.17 30.16
N GLU A 384 -47.85 -36.41 30.97
CA GLU A 384 -48.20 -35.03 30.65
C GLU A 384 -46.98 -34.11 30.61
N ALA A 385 -46.06 -34.23 31.59
CA ALA A 385 -44.82 -33.48 31.63
C ALA A 385 -43.95 -33.79 30.40
N ALA A 386 -43.85 -35.07 30.02
CA ALA A 386 -43.15 -35.50 28.81
C ALA A 386 -43.77 -34.93 27.53
N LYS A 387 -45.11 -34.93 27.41
CA LYS A 387 -45.82 -34.31 26.27
C LYS A 387 -45.61 -32.80 26.20
N LYS A 388 -45.67 -32.09 27.33
CA LYS A 388 -45.39 -30.65 27.44
C LYS A 388 -43.95 -30.34 27.00
N LEU A 389 -42.97 -31.14 27.45
CA LEU A 389 -41.57 -31.03 27.07
C LEU A 389 -41.35 -31.32 25.57
N GLN A 390 -41.97 -32.36 25.03
CA GLN A 390 -41.91 -32.70 23.59
C GLN A 390 -42.47 -31.57 22.73
N GLY A 391 -43.62 -30.99 23.11
CA GLY A 391 -44.21 -29.84 22.43
C GLY A 391 -43.29 -28.60 22.45
N TYR A 392 -42.64 -28.35 23.59
CA TYR A 392 -41.65 -27.27 23.72
C TYR A 392 -40.40 -27.50 22.86
N GLN A 393 -39.89 -28.74 22.80
CA GLN A 393 -38.76 -29.12 21.93
C GLN A 393 -39.10 -28.96 20.45
N LEU A 394 -40.30 -29.38 20.01
CA LEU A 394 -40.79 -29.16 18.64
C LEU A 394 -40.94 -27.67 18.32
N HIS A 395 -41.36 -26.85 19.28
CA HIS A 395 -41.39 -25.40 19.12
C HIS A 395 -39.98 -24.79 19.00
N GLN A 396 -39.02 -25.22 19.83
CA GLN A 396 -37.63 -24.79 19.71
C GLN A 396 -37.00 -25.19 18.37
N THR A 397 -37.23 -26.42 17.86
CA THR A 397 -36.69 -26.83 16.56
C THR A 397 -37.30 -26.00 15.44
N ALA A 398 -38.61 -25.77 15.43
CA ALA A 398 -39.27 -24.90 14.44
C ALA A 398 -38.77 -23.44 14.50
N LEU A 399 -38.52 -22.89 15.70
CA LEU A 399 -37.89 -21.57 15.85
C LEU A 399 -36.45 -21.55 15.34
N ARG A 400 -35.67 -22.61 15.58
CA ARG A 400 -34.29 -22.73 15.10
C ARG A 400 -34.24 -22.84 13.58
N GLU A 401 -35.16 -23.58 12.96
CA GLU A 401 -35.30 -23.67 11.51
C GLU A 401 -35.71 -22.33 10.90
N LYS A 402 -36.68 -21.62 11.48
CA LYS A 402 -37.05 -20.26 11.06
C LYS A 402 -35.87 -19.30 11.14
N ARG A 403 -35.10 -19.32 12.23
CA ARG A 403 -33.87 -18.49 12.38
C ARG A 403 -32.82 -18.85 11.32
N LYS A 404 -32.58 -20.14 11.07
CA LYS A 404 -31.64 -20.60 10.04
C LYS A 404 -32.11 -20.24 8.62
N GLY A 405 -33.41 -20.24 8.37
CA GLY A 405 -34.01 -19.77 7.13
C GLY A 405 -33.84 -18.26 6.93
N ALA A 406 -34.08 -17.47 7.97
CA ALA A 406 -33.86 -16.02 7.97
C ALA A 406 -32.39 -15.66 7.73
N GLN A 407 -31.45 -16.31 8.45
CA GLN A 407 -30.01 -16.12 8.26
C GLN A 407 -29.56 -16.43 6.83
N LYS A 408 -30.04 -17.53 6.23
CA LYS A 408 -29.77 -17.83 4.81
C LYS A 408 -30.34 -16.80 3.85
N HIS A 409 -31.50 -16.22 4.18
CA HIS A 409 -32.12 -15.19 3.35
C HIS A 409 -31.33 -13.87 3.44
N GLU A 410 -30.87 -13.52 4.64
CA GLU A 410 -29.98 -12.39 4.92
C GLU A 410 -28.64 -12.57 4.18
N GLU A 411 -27.98 -13.73 4.31
CA GLU A 411 -26.77 -14.09 3.55
C GLU A 411 -26.94 -13.95 2.03
N LEU A 412 -28.10 -14.35 1.48
CA LEU A 412 -28.41 -14.20 0.05
C LEU A 412 -28.70 -12.75 -0.35
N GLN A 413 -29.32 -11.96 0.52
CA GLN A 413 -29.55 -10.53 0.29
C GLN A 413 -28.24 -9.74 0.35
N ASP A 414 -27.37 -10.04 1.31
CA ASP A 414 -26.03 -9.44 1.43
C ASP A 414 -25.19 -9.78 0.21
N ALA A 415 -25.18 -11.05 -0.22
CA ALA A 415 -24.48 -11.46 -1.45
C ALA A 415 -25.00 -10.73 -2.70
N ALA A 416 -26.33 -10.55 -2.82
CA ALA A 416 -26.93 -9.79 -3.92
C ALA A 416 -26.59 -8.29 -3.86
N GLN A 417 -26.56 -7.68 -2.67
CA GLN A 417 -26.14 -6.29 -2.48
C GLN A 417 -24.66 -6.08 -2.82
N ILE A 418 -23.78 -6.99 -2.38
CA ILE A 418 -22.34 -6.96 -2.73
C ILE A 418 -22.16 -7.11 -4.24
N GLN A 419 -22.91 -7.99 -4.90
CA GLN A 419 -22.86 -8.16 -6.35
C GLN A 419 -23.37 -6.90 -7.09
N ALA A 420 -24.45 -6.28 -6.63
CA ALA A 420 -24.97 -5.04 -7.20
C ALA A 420 -23.97 -3.88 -7.03
N ALA A 421 -23.39 -3.70 -5.85
CA ALA A 421 -22.37 -2.68 -5.60
C ALA A 421 -21.10 -2.89 -6.46
N LEU A 422 -20.71 -4.13 -6.71
CA LEU A 422 -19.59 -4.44 -7.62
C LEU A 422 -19.94 -4.13 -9.09
N GLN A 423 -21.20 -4.34 -9.50
CA GLN A 423 -21.67 -3.95 -10.84
C GLN A 423 -21.73 -2.44 -11.01
N GLU A 424 -22.19 -1.70 -9.99
CA GLU A 424 -22.20 -0.24 -9.96
C GLU A 424 -20.78 0.33 -10.05
N GLN A 425 -19.83 -0.21 -9.27
CA GLN A 425 -18.41 0.17 -9.35
C GLN A 425 -17.80 -0.12 -10.74
N ASP A 426 -18.19 -1.23 -11.39
CA ASP A 426 -17.74 -1.53 -12.75
C ASP A 426 -18.35 -0.55 -13.77
N GLN A 427 -19.63 -0.18 -13.64
CA GLN A 427 -20.27 0.84 -14.49
C GLN A 427 -19.58 2.20 -14.35
N ILE A 428 -19.38 2.69 -13.12
CA ILE A 428 -18.67 3.95 -12.84
C ILE A 428 -17.24 3.92 -13.42
N PHE A 429 -16.54 2.78 -13.33
CA PHE A 429 -15.23 2.61 -13.95
C PHE A 429 -15.27 2.69 -15.48
N HIS A 430 -16.27 2.08 -16.12
CA HIS A 430 -16.43 2.15 -17.58
C HIS A 430 -16.79 3.56 -18.06
N GLU A 431 -17.70 4.26 -17.36
CA GLU A 431 -18.04 5.66 -17.65
C GLU A 431 -16.81 6.57 -17.54
N TYR A 432 -16.05 6.46 -16.44
CA TYR A 432 -14.80 7.19 -16.25
C TYR A 432 -13.76 6.88 -17.34
N ALA A 433 -13.62 5.61 -17.73
CA ALA A 433 -12.70 5.20 -18.80
C ALA A 433 -13.11 5.78 -20.17
N ASP A 434 -14.42 5.86 -20.46
CA ASP A 434 -14.95 6.47 -21.67
C ASP A 434 -14.76 8.00 -21.69
N GLU A 435 -14.93 8.69 -20.57
CA GLU A 435 -14.61 10.11 -20.43
C GLU A 435 -13.13 10.38 -20.68
N VAL A 436 -12.24 9.62 -20.04
CA VAL A 436 -10.78 9.69 -20.25
C VAL A 436 -10.41 9.44 -21.71
N MET A 437 -11.02 8.44 -22.37
CA MET A 437 -10.78 8.17 -23.79
C MET A 437 -11.24 9.33 -24.69
N LYS A 438 -12.39 9.95 -24.41
CA LYS A 438 -12.89 11.14 -25.13
C LYS A 438 -11.93 12.32 -24.95
N GLU A 439 -11.49 12.58 -23.73
CA GLU A 439 -10.55 13.66 -23.41
C GLU A 439 -9.20 13.46 -24.12
N TYR A 440 -8.61 12.27 -24.03
CA TYR A 440 -7.31 11.98 -24.65
C TYR A 440 -7.40 12.05 -26.18
N LYS A 441 -8.51 11.58 -26.77
CA LYS A 441 -8.78 11.72 -28.21
C LYS A 441 -8.93 13.19 -28.61
N ALA A 442 -9.60 14.02 -27.82
CA ALA A 442 -9.72 15.46 -28.07
C ALA A 442 -8.37 16.19 -27.94
N GLN A 443 -7.49 15.76 -27.03
CA GLN A 443 -6.12 16.23 -26.90
C GLN A 443 -5.17 15.71 -28.01
N GLY A 444 -5.67 14.96 -28.99
CA GLY A 444 -4.87 14.36 -30.06
C GLY A 444 -3.85 13.32 -29.57
N LYS A 445 -4.13 12.65 -28.45
CA LYS A 445 -3.30 11.58 -27.88
C LYS A 445 -3.73 10.21 -28.44
N THR A 446 -2.76 9.31 -28.59
CA THR A 446 -3.02 7.92 -29.01
C THR A 446 -3.71 7.14 -27.90
N ILE A 447 -4.98 6.75 -28.09
CA ILE A 447 -5.79 6.03 -27.09
C ILE A 447 -5.63 4.49 -27.12
N VAL A 448 -4.83 3.95 -28.04
CA VAL A 448 -4.64 2.50 -28.25
C VAL A 448 -4.24 1.74 -26.97
N PRO A 449 -3.32 2.23 -26.10
CA PRO A 449 -2.97 1.54 -24.87
C PRO A 449 -4.12 1.38 -23.87
N ILE A 450 -5.07 2.33 -23.87
CA ILE A 450 -6.26 2.32 -23.00
C ILE A 450 -7.28 1.33 -23.56
N GLN A 451 -7.59 1.42 -24.86
CA GLN A 451 -8.54 0.51 -25.53
C GLN A 451 -8.13 -0.96 -25.37
N LEU A 452 -6.85 -1.28 -25.54
CA LEU A 452 -6.32 -2.63 -25.36
C LEU A 452 -6.44 -3.14 -23.91
N HIS A 453 -6.41 -2.24 -22.92
CA HIS A 453 -6.55 -2.62 -21.51
C HIS A 453 -7.99 -2.97 -21.13
N LEU A 454 -8.96 -2.21 -21.67
CA LEU A 454 -10.38 -2.45 -21.44
C LEU A 454 -10.80 -3.78 -22.11
N THR A 455 -10.58 -3.90 -23.42
CA THR A 455 -10.98 -5.10 -24.19
C THR A 455 -10.36 -6.40 -23.68
N LYS A 456 -9.09 -6.38 -23.25
CA LYS A 456 -8.43 -7.57 -22.70
C LYS A 456 -9.09 -8.09 -21.42
N LYS A 457 -9.64 -7.21 -20.58
CA LYS A 457 -10.36 -7.61 -19.35
C LYS A 457 -11.73 -8.19 -19.69
N ASP A 458 -12.42 -7.64 -20.66
CA ASP A 458 -13.74 -8.15 -21.09
C ASP A 458 -13.63 -9.55 -21.69
N THR A 459 -12.60 -9.82 -22.52
CA THR A 459 -12.35 -11.17 -23.04
C THR A 459 -12.03 -12.21 -21.95
N LEU A 460 -11.46 -11.79 -20.81
CA LEU A 460 -11.18 -12.68 -19.68
C LEU A 460 -12.43 -12.95 -18.83
N LYS A 461 -13.41 -12.04 -18.79
CA LYS A 461 -14.72 -12.24 -18.13
C LYS A 461 -15.66 -13.19 -18.89
N VAL A 462 -15.44 -13.42 -20.19
CA VAL A 462 -16.28 -14.29 -21.04
C VAL A 462 -15.76 -15.74 -21.12
N LEU A 463 -14.52 -15.98 -20.67
CA LEU A 463 -13.85 -17.30 -20.68
C LEU A 463 -13.89 -18.03 -19.32
N ILE A 464 -14.61 -17.47 -18.34
CA ILE A 464 -14.82 -18.00 -16.97
C ILE A 464 -16.32 -18.05 -16.71
#